data_AF-A0A920MUA9-F1
#
_entry.id   AF-A0A920MUA9-F1
#
_cell.length_a   1.000
_cell.length_b   1.000
_cell.length_c   1.000
_cell.angle_alpha   90.00
_cell.angle_beta   90.00
_cell.angle_gamma   90.00
#
_symmetry.space_group_name_H-M   'P 1'
#
loop_
_entity.id
_entity.type
_entity.pdbx_description
1 polymer ?
#
loop_
_entity_poly.entity_id
_entity_poly.type
_entity_poly.pdbx_seq_one_letter_code
_entity_poly.pdbx_strand_id
1 'polypeptide(L)'
;MTQIKLGDQTVDLSGQLPTVGSQAPDFLLADNELANMTLKDFEGKRLVLNIFPSLSTPVCSASAHKFNELADQMETQGNLYI
;
A
#
# COMPACT_ATOMS: atom_id res chain seq x y z
N MET A 1 -1.97 -2.42 20.33
CA MET A 1 -0.66 -2.02 19.78
C MET A 1 -0.18 -3.15 18.89
N THR A 2 0.21 -2.84 17.66
CA THR A 2 0.66 -3.84 16.69
C THR A 2 2.18 -3.92 16.74
N GLN A 3 2.74 -5.10 16.97
CA GLN A 3 4.19 -5.32 17.00
C GLN A 3 4.66 -6.03 15.74
N ILE A 4 5.78 -5.57 15.19
CA ILE A 4 6.45 -6.20 14.05
C ILE A 4 7.92 -6.45 14.37
N LYS A 5 8.56 -7.35 13.62
CA LYS A 5 10.01 -7.59 13.71
C LYS A 5 10.74 -6.77 12.66
N LEU A 6 11.78 -6.04 13.08
CA LEU A 6 12.77 -5.39 12.23
C LEU A 6 14.12 -6.07 12.49
N GLY A 7 14.45 -7.09 11.68
CA GLY A 7 15.54 -8.02 12.00
C GLY A 7 15.25 -8.76 13.30
N ASP A 8 16.17 -8.70 14.26
CA ASP A 8 16.01 -9.33 15.57
C ASP A 8 15.28 -8.44 16.60
N GLN A 9 14.99 -7.19 16.25
CA GLN A 9 14.32 -6.24 17.13
C GLN A 9 12.81 -6.25 16.94
N THR A 10 12.07 -6.14 18.05
CA THR A 10 10.63 -5.88 18.02
C THR A 10 10.40 -4.37 18.04
N VAL A 11 9.54 -3.89 17.14
CA VAL A 11 9.14 -2.47 17.08
C VAL A 11 7.62 -2.35 17.16
N ASP A 12 7.17 -1.31 17.85
CA ASP A 12 5.75 -0.99 17.98
C ASP A 12 5.31 -0.09 16.82
N LEU A 13 4.18 -0.43 16.22
CA LEU A 13 3.51 0.41 15.24
C LEU A 13 2.47 1.31 15.91
N SER A 14 2.46 2.57 15.48
CA SER A 14 1.40 3.52 15.83
C SER A 14 0.17 3.30 14.97
N GLY A 15 -1.01 3.51 15.55
CA GLY A 15 -2.28 3.33 14.85
C GLY A 15 -2.75 1.87 14.83
N GLN A 16 -3.72 1.61 13.96
CA GLN A 16 -4.36 0.31 13.79
C GLN A 16 -4.31 -0.08 12.32
N LEU A 17 -3.94 -1.32 12.04
CA LEU A 17 -4.04 -1.85 10.69
C LEU A 17 -5.51 -2.07 10.34
N PRO A 18 -5.93 -1.73 9.12
CA PRO A 18 -7.30 -1.96 8.69
C PRO A 18 -7.61 -3.46 8.63
N THR A 19 -8.86 -3.81 8.95
CA THR A 19 -9.34 -5.19 8.91
C THR A 19 -9.96 -5.50 7.56
N VAL A 20 -9.85 -6.74 7.09
CA VAL A 20 -10.51 -7.20 5.86
C VAL A 20 -12.02 -6.89 5.91
N GLY A 21 -12.58 -6.35 4.83
CA GLY A 21 -13.98 -5.94 4.74
C GLY A 21 -14.29 -4.55 5.33
N SER A 22 -13.32 -3.87 5.95
CA SER A 22 -13.47 -2.48 6.39
C SER A 22 -13.24 -1.50 5.24
N GLN A 23 -13.85 -0.32 5.34
CA GLN A 23 -13.57 0.78 4.41
C GLN A 23 -12.13 1.26 4.62
N ALA A 24 -11.38 1.39 3.51
CA ALA A 24 -10.02 1.90 3.56
C ALA A 24 -9.98 3.34 4.12
N PRO A 25 -9.03 3.67 5.02
CA PRO A 25 -8.83 5.03 5.49
C PRO A 25 -8.49 5.97 4.32
N ASP A 26 -9.03 7.19 4.36
CA ASP A 26 -8.66 8.21 3.39
C ASP A 26 -7.20 8.63 3.58
N PHE A 27 -6.55 9.04 2.49
CA PHE A 27 -5.16 9.46 2.48
C PHE A 27 -4.97 10.69 1.60
N LEU A 28 -3.89 11.43 1.88
CA LEU A 28 -3.38 12.50 1.03
C LEU A 28 -1.88 12.23 0.83
N LEU A 29 -1.51 11.80 -0.36
CA LEU A 29 -0.14 11.45 -0.73
C LEU A 29 0.35 12.38 -1.85
N ALA A 30 1.67 12.46 -2.03
CA ALA A 30 2.27 13.15 -3.15
C ALA A 30 2.70 12.14 -4.21
N ASP A 31 2.41 12.41 -5.49
CA ASP A 31 2.94 11.64 -6.62
C ASP A 31 4.37 12.05 -7.00
N ASN A 32 4.87 11.49 -8.11
CA ASN A 32 6.23 11.77 -8.60
C ASN A 32 6.38 13.22 -9.08
N GLU A 33 5.27 13.87 -9.43
CA GLU A 33 5.14 15.23 -9.89
C GLU A 33 4.85 16.21 -8.74
N LEU A 34 4.83 15.72 -7.49
CA LEU A 34 4.49 16.45 -6.26
C LEU A 34 3.04 16.97 -6.24
N ALA A 35 2.16 16.41 -7.06
CA ALA A 35 0.74 16.68 -6.99
C ALA A 35 0.07 15.82 -5.90
N ASN A 36 -1.00 16.36 -5.34
CA ASN A 36 -1.77 15.68 -4.31
C ASN A 36 -2.62 14.56 -4.92
N MET A 37 -2.53 13.37 -4.34
CA MET A 37 -3.37 12.21 -4.63
C MET A 37 -4.18 11.81 -3.41
N THR A 38 -5.44 11.47 -3.62
CA THR A 38 -6.41 11.05 -2.60
C THR A 38 -7.03 9.71 -2.96
N LEU A 39 -7.73 9.08 -2.01
CA LEU A 39 -8.45 7.83 -2.29
C LEU A 39 -9.51 8.00 -3.39
N LYS A 40 -10.08 9.21 -3.52
CA LYS A 40 -11.11 9.54 -4.51
C LYS A 40 -10.62 9.44 -5.95
N ASP A 41 -9.33 9.72 -6.19
CA ASP A 41 -8.73 9.66 -7.52
C ASP A 41 -8.71 8.22 -8.08
N PHE A 42 -8.96 7.22 -7.23
CA PHE A 42 -9.01 5.80 -7.56
C PHE A 42 -10.42 5.18 -7.46
N GLU A 43 -11.48 5.99 -7.36
CA GLU A 43 -12.85 5.49 -7.31
C GLU A 43 -13.19 4.57 -8.50
N GLY A 44 -13.90 3.48 -8.21
CA GLY A 44 -14.27 2.46 -9.20
C GLY A 44 -13.13 1.53 -9.63
N LYS A 45 -11.92 1.70 -9.09
CA LYS A 45 -10.78 0.80 -9.33
C LYS A 45 -10.46 -0.02 -8.09
N ARG A 46 -9.93 -1.23 -8.30
CA ARG A 46 -9.26 -1.98 -7.24
C ARG A 46 -7.88 -1.37 -7.02
N LEU A 47 -7.62 -0.91 -5.81
CA LEU A 47 -6.35 -0.28 -5.43
C LEU A 47 -5.57 -1.26 -4.55
N VAL A 48 -4.32 -1.53 -4.92
CA VAL A 48 -3.39 -2.28 -4.06
C VAL A 48 -2.33 -1.33 -3.54
N LEU A 49 -2.29 -1.15 -2.21
CA LEU A 49 -1.33 -0.29 -1.54
C LEU A 49 -0.08 -1.09 -1.16
N ASN A 50 1.00 -0.91 -1.91
CA ASN A 50 2.29 -1.55 -1.63
C ASN A 50 3.19 -0.59 -0.84
N ILE A 51 3.29 -0.79 0.48
CA ILE A 51 3.91 0.15 1.42
C ILE A 51 5.30 -0.35 1.83
N PHE A 52 6.31 0.51 1.67
CA PHE A 52 7.70 0.23 2.02
C PHE A 52 8.25 1.26 3.02
N PRO A 53 9.21 0.89 3.91
CA PRO A 53 9.93 1.87 4.72
C PRO A 53 10.74 2.86 3.88
N SER A 54 11.31 2.40 2.77
CA SER A 54 11.94 3.23 1.74
C SER A 54 12.06 2.45 0.44
N LEU A 55 11.74 3.12 -0.69
CA LEU A 55 11.91 2.57 -2.05
C LEU A 55 13.35 2.63 -2.55
N SER A 56 14.24 3.39 -1.91
CA SER A 56 15.62 3.61 -2.36
C SER A 56 16.60 2.52 -1.89
N THR A 57 16.17 1.26 -1.84
CA THR A 57 17.01 0.12 -1.46
C THR A 57 16.94 -0.99 -2.53
N PRO A 58 18.07 -1.63 -2.88
CA PRO A 58 18.15 -2.54 -4.03
C PRO A 58 17.26 -3.79 -3.93
N VAL A 59 16.85 -4.16 -2.70
CA VAL A 59 16.00 -5.34 -2.46
C VAL A 59 14.51 -5.04 -2.73
N CYS A 60 14.03 -3.83 -2.43
CA CYS A 60 12.61 -3.48 -2.63
C CYS A 60 12.25 -3.28 -4.11
N SER A 61 13.21 -2.90 -4.96
CA SER A 61 12.96 -2.67 -6.39
C SER A 61 12.57 -3.96 -7.14
N ALA A 62 13.23 -5.09 -6.89
CA ALA A 62 12.92 -6.35 -7.57
C ALA A 62 11.55 -6.93 -7.20
N SER A 63 11.18 -6.87 -5.90
CA SER A 63 9.87 -7.33 -5.44
C SER A 63 8.75 -6.40 -5.91
N ALA A 64 8.97 -5.08 -5.90
CA ALA A 64 8.01 -4.11 -6.44
C ALA A 64 7.80 -4.30 -7.94
N HIS A 65 8.86 -4.53 -8.73
CA HIS A 65 8.73 -4.82 -10.15
C HIS A 65 7.91 -6.09 -10.42
N LYS A 66 8.21 -7.18 -9.70
CA LYS A 66 7.48 -8.44 -9.89
C LYS A 66 6.02 -8.33 -9.45
N PHE A 67 5.75 -7.60 -8.37
CA PHE A 67 4.39 -7.33 -7.91
C PHE A 67 3.60 -6.54 -8.95
N ASN A 68 4.18 -5.46 -9.50
CA ASN A 68 3.51 -4.64 -10.52
C ASN A 68 3.19 -5.44 -11.78
N GLU A 69 4.12 -6.28 -12.25
CA GLU A 69 3.87 -7.20 -13.39
C GLU A 69 2.66 -8.11 -13.17
N LEU A 70 2.48 -8.63 -11.95
CA LEU A 70 1.37 -9.52 -11.61
C LEU A 70 0.06 -8.74 -11.44
N ALA A 71 0.11 -7.55 -10.85
CA ALA A 71 -1.06 -6.70 -10.66
C ALA A 71 -1.66 -6.25 -12.00
N ASP A 72 -0.83 -5.94 -12.99
CA ASP A 72 -1.25 -5.57 -14.34
C ASP A 72 -1.99 -6.72 -15.07
N GLN A 73 -1.81 -7.97 -14.63
CA GLN A 73 -2.43 -9.16 -15.21
C GLN A 73 -3.77 -9.52 -14.55
N MET A 74 -4.17 -8.87 -13.46
CA MET A 74 -5.43 -9.14 -12.77
C MET A 74 -6.56 -8.28 -13.36
N GLU A 75 -7.62 -8.91 -13.89
CA GLU A 75 -8.86 -8.20 -14.26
C GLU A 75 -9.40 -7.43 -13.04
N THR A 76 -10.16 -6.34 -13.22
CA THR A 76 -10.68 -5.48 -12.14
C THR A 76 -12.21 -5.52 -12.05
N GLN A 77 -12.76 -6.15 -11.01
CA GLN A 77 -14.16 -6.12 -10.62
C GLN A 77 -14.27 -6.06 -9.09
N GLY A 78 -14.82 -4.96 -8.56
CA GLY A 78 -15.33 -4.90 -7.18
C GLY A 78 -14.88 -3.68 -6.37
N ASN A 79 -15.80 -3.23 -5.49
CA ASN A 79 -15.62 -2.13 -4.55
C ASN A 79 -14.45 -2.35 -3.59
N LEU A 80 -13.81 -1.24 -3.21
CA LEU A 80 -12.59 -1.20 -2.41
C LEU A 80 -12.87 -1.48 -0.93
N TYR A 81 -12.83 -2.75 -0.58
CA TYR A 81 -12.71 -3.24 0.79
C TYR A 81 -11.30 -3.80 0.97
N ILE A 82 -10.74 -3.63 2.17
CA ILE A 82 -9.46 -4.25 2.58
C ILE A 82 -9.59 -5.77 2.53
#